data_AF-A0A6C0D7U5-F1
#
_entry.id   AF-A0A6C0D7U5-F1
#
_cell.length_a   1.000
_cell.length_b   1.000
_cell.length_c   1.000
_cell.angle_alpha   90.00
_cell.angle_beta   90.00
_cell.angle_gamma   90.00
#
_symmetry.space_group_name_H-M   'P 1'
#
loop_
_entity.id
_entity.type
_entity.pdbx_description
1 polymer ?
#
loop_
_entity_poly.entity_id
_entity_poly.type
_entity_poly.pdbx_seq_one_letter_code
_entity_poly.pdbx_strand_id
1 'polypeptide(L)'
;MRSNKIKRETYDEYLEFINNYDTENDKWIYNIIDKITEQEDILYRDDECIIIPTNTFDGKDINKLHILCIPTDKSLRCLRDLTNKNINLLKNIKMKTINIIHLKYNLDESNLKIYIHYEPSTYHLHIHFVNINFVDANSSVEYSHELNSVIFNLELDSDYYKKILLNRIFI
;
A
#
# COMPACT_ATOMS: atom_id res chain seq x y z
N MET A 1 -15.56 6.50 -26.39
CA MET A 1 -14.31 6.43 -25.60
C MET A 1 -14.61 7.04 -24.24
N ARG A 2 -14.58 6.26 -23.14
CA ARG A 2 -14.55 6.85 -21.80
C ARG A 2 -13.18 7.51 -21.65
N SER A 3 -13.16 8.82 -21.42
CA SER A 3 -11.92 9.54 -21.17
C SER A 3 -11.53 9.31 -19.72
N ASN A 4 -10.38 8.69 -19.46
CA ASN A 4 -9.81 8.65 -18.12
C ASN A 4 -9.60 10.10 -17.66
N LYS A 5 -10.21 10.47 -16.52
CA LYS A 5 -10.11 11.81 -15.95
C LYS A 5 -9.66 11.71 -14.51
N ILE A 6 -8.72 12.57 -14.15
CA ILE A 6 -8.33 12.80 -12.76
C ILE A 6 -9.32 13.80 -12.17
N LYS A 7 -9.97 13.43 -11.06
CA LYS A 7 -10.72 14.35 -10.20
C LYS A 7 -9.92 14.57 -8.92
N ARG A 8 -9.98 15.79 -8.39
CA ARG A 8 -9.47 16.11 -7.06
C ARG A 8 -10.58 15.86 -6.06
N GLU A 9 -10.34 14.98 -5.10
CA GLU A 9 -11.32 14.52 -4.12
C GLU A 9 -11.04 15.13 -2.74
N THR A 10 -12.08 15.68 -2.12
CA THR A 10 -12.05 16.17 -0.73
C THR A 10 -12.15 15.01 0.27
N TYR A 11 -11.92 15.28 1.55
CA TYR A 11 -12.14 14.26 2.58
C TYR A 11 -13.63 13.94 2.78
N ASP A 12 -14.52 14.93 2.65
CA ASP A 12 -15.97 14.71 2.77
C ASP A 12 -16.50 13.83 1.64
N GLU A 13 -16.01 14.03 0.40
CA GLU A 13 -16.34 13.16 -0.74
C GLU A 13 -15.82 11.72 -0.52
N TYR A 14 -14.63 11.57 0.05
CA TYR A 14 -14.12 10.27 0.47
C TYR A 14 -14.99 9.61 1.54
N LEU A 15 -15.44 10.36 2.55
CA LEU A 15 -16.30 9.83 3.61
C LEU A 15 -17.66 9.37 3.05
N GLU A 16 -18.26 10.14 2.14
CA GLU A 16 -19.48 9.74 1.44
C GLU A 16 -19.29 8.43 0.67
N PHE A 17 -18.16 8.30 -0.03
CA PHE A 17 -17.83 7.09 -0.77
C PHE A 17 -17.59 5.88 0.16
N ILE A 18 -16.68 5.98 1.14
CA ILE A 18 -16.24 4.85 1.95
C ILE A 18 -17.36 4.30 2.84
N ASN A 19 -18.30 5.16 3.26
CA ASN A 19 -19.48 4.75 4.02
C ASN A 19 -20.47 3.91 3.21
N ASN A 20 -20.43 4.02 1.87
CA ASN A 20 -21.25 3.22 0.95
C ASN A 20 -20.45 2.11 0.25
N TYR A 21 -19.18 1.93 0.61
CA TYR A 21 -18.31 0.94 -0.01
C TYR A 21 -18.68 -0.48 0.45
N ASP A 22 -18.87 -1.39 -0.50
CA ASP A 22 -19.12 -2.79 -0.20
C ASP A 22 -17.82 -3.48 0.25
N THR A 23 -17.76 -3.80 1.55
CA THR A 23 -16.62 -4.44 2.20
C THR A 23 -16.36 -5.87 1.74
N GLU A 24 -17.29 -6.52 1.04
CA GLU A 24 -17.03 -7.85 0.45
C GLU A 24 -15.91 -7.79 -0.60
N ASN A 25 -15.67 -6.63 -1.22
CA ASN A 25 -14.53 -6.41 -2.13
C ASN A 25 -13.17 -6.54 -1.42
N ASP A 26 -13.13 -6.33 -0.10
CA ASP A 26 -11.91 -6.43 0.71
C ASP A 26 -11.70 -7.83 1.31
N LYS A 27 -12.65 -8.75 1.12
CA LYS A 27 -12.64 -10.05 1.80
C LYS A 27 -11.37 -10.87 1.58
N TRP A 28 -10.79 -10.80 0.39
CA TRP A 28 -9.58 -11.56 0.06
C TRP A 28 -8.40 -11.17 0.98
N ILE A 29 -8.22 -9.88 1.28
CA ILE A 29 -7.12 -9.43 2.13
C ILE A 29 -7.37 -9.78 3.60
N TYR A 30 -8.63 -9.76 4.03
CA TYR A 30 -9.01 -10.21 5.37
C TYR A 30 -8.81 -11.71 5.54
N ASN A 31 -9.03 -12.52 4.50
CA ASN A 31 -8.71 -13.95 4.55
C ASN A 31 -7.21 -14.20 4.77
N ILE A 32 -6.32 -13.36 4.22
CA ILE A 32 -4.87 -13.43 4.48
C ILE A 32 -4.58 -13.06 5.95
N ILE A 33 -5.20 -11.99 6.45
CA ILE A 33 -5.04 -11.51 7.84
C ILE A 33 -5.60 -12.51 8.87
N ASP A 34 -6.69 -13.18 8.55
CA ASP A 34 -7.39 -14.14 9.42
C ASP A 34 -6.86 -15.57 9.27
N LYS A 35 -5.75 -15.76 8.53
CA LYS A 35 -5.07 -17.04 8.33
C LYS A 35 -5.88 -18.09 7.56
N ILE A 36 -6.73 -17.67 6.65
CA ILE A 36 -7.62 -18.53 5.87
C ILE A 36 -7.00 -18.91 4.51
N THR A 37 -6.37 -17.96 3.81
CA THR A 37 -5.81 -18.17 2.45
C THR A 37 -4.37 -17.67 2.33
N GLU A 38 -3.63 -18.17 1.33
CA GLU A 38 -2.28 -17.69 0.94
C GLU A 38 -1.22 -17.76 2.06
N GLN A 39 -1.43 -18.58 3.10
CA GLN A 39 -0.52 -18.66 4.24
C GLN A 39 0.86 -19.22 3.88
N GLU A 40 0.93 -20.08 2.87
CA GLU A 40 2.18 -20.68 2.38
C GLU A 40 3.04 -19.68 1.58
N ASP A 41 2.44 -18.60 1.07
CA ASP A 41 3.12 -17.58 0.25
C ASP A 41 3.71 -16.44 1.10
N ILE A 42 3.32 -16.37 2.38
CA ILE A 42 3.78 -15.33 3.31
C ILE A 42 5.30 -15.44 3.52
N LEU A 43 6.02 -14.35 3.26
CA LEU A 43 7.46 -14.25 3.54
C LEU A 43 7.73 -14.00 5.03
N TYR A 44 6.84 -13.25 5.66
CA TYR A 44 6.95 -12.87 7.06
C TYR A 44 5.60 -12.42 7.61
N ARG A 45 5.34 -12.74 8.89
CA ARG A 45 4.18 -12.26 9.63
C ARG A 45 4.58 -12.06 11.09
N ASP A 46 4.12 -10.96 11.66
CA ASP A 46 4.09 -10.73 13.11
C ASP A 46 2.75 -10.10 13.51
N ASP A 47 2.71 -9.50 14.71
CA ASP A 47 1.50 -8.85 15.24
C ASP A 47 1.21 -7.51 14.55
N GLU A 48 2.16 -6.89 13.86
CA GLU A 48 2.03 -5.58 13.21
C GLU A 48 1.72 -5.71 11.71
N CYS A 49 2.35 -6.65 11.00
CA CYS A 49 2.21 -6.76 9.56
C CYS A 49 2.44 -8.17 8.97
N ILE A 50 2.02 -8.30 7.72
CA ILE A 50 2.21 -9.46 6.84
C ILE A 50 2.96 -8.99 5.59
N ILE A 51 3.98 -9.72 5.18
CA ILE A 51 4.78 -9.44 3.99
C ILE A 51 4.61 -10.61 3.03
N ILE A 52 4.11 -10.33 1.84
CA ILE A 52 3.69 -11.35 0.88
C ILE A 52 4.01 -10.89 -0.56
N PRO A 53 4.49 -11.77 -1.45
CA PRO A 53 4.59 -11.46 -2.88
C PRO A 53 3.22 -11.19 -3.47
N THR A 54 3.12 -10.36 -4.50
CA THR A 54 1.88 -10.30 -5.28
C THR A 54 1.70 -11.55 -6.12
N ASN A 55 0.47 -11.85 -6.52
CA ASN A 55 0.16 -12.93 -7.46
C ASN A 55 0.82 -12.76 -8.86
N THR A 56 1.32 -11.56 -9.17
CA THR A 56 2.04 -11.26 -10.41
C THR A 56 3.54 -11.55 -10.34
N PHE A 57 4.10 -11.81 -9.16
CA PHE A 57 5.52 -12.11 -8.99
C PHE A 57 5.75 -13.60 -8.77
N ASP A 58 6.44 -14.25 -9.72
CA ASP A 58 6.71 -15.69 -9.71
C ASP A 58 7.89 -16.12 -8.82
N GLY A 59 8.54 -15.16 -8.15
CA GLY A 59 9.72 -15.39 -7.33
C GLY A 59 11.01 -15.64 -8.12
N LYS A 60 10.99 -15.60 -9.46
CA LYS A 60 12.13 -15.92 -10.34
C LYS A 60 12.63 -14.70 -11.09
N ASP A 61 11.75 -13.96 -11.76
CA ASP A 61 12.13 -12.75 -12.49
C ASP A 61 12.23 -11.57 -11.53
N ILE A 62 13.41 -11.37 -10.95
CA ILE A 62 13.67 -10.31 -9.95
C ILE A 62 13.39 -8.91 -10.52
N ASN A 63 13.47 -8.71 -11.84
CA ASN A 63 13.10 -7.43 -12.45
C ASN A 63 11.61 -7.12 -12.31
N LYS A 64 10.78 -8.14 -12.07
CA LYS A 64 9.34 -8.04 -11.80
C LYS A 64 8.98 -8.21 -10.33
N LEU A 65 9.96 -8.11 -9.42
CA LEU A 65 9.69 -8.19 -7.99
C LEU A 65 8.64 -7.16 -7.59
N HIS A 66 7.56 -7.66 -7.00
CA HIS A 66 6.47 -6.88 -6.45
C HIS A 66 5.99 -7.58 -5.17
N ILE A 67 6.17 -6.90 -4.04
CA ILE A 67 5.82 -7.38 -2.71
C ILE A 67 4.86 -6.38 -2.06
N LEU A 68 3.91 -6.89 -1.30
CA LEU A 68 3.03 -6.12 -0.44
C LEU A 68 3.46 -6.28 1.02
N CYS A 69 3.41 -5.19 1.76
CA CYS A 69 3.31 -5.26 3.21
C CYS A 69 1.94 -4.75 3.66
N ILE A 70 1.24 -5.58 4.44
CA ILE A 70 -0.15 -5.43 4.86
C ILE A 70 -0.15 -5.32 6.39
N PRO A 71 -0.48 -4.16 6.99
CA PRO A 71 -0.69 -4.06 8.43
C PRO A 71 -1.82 -4.98 8.89
N THR A 72 -1.70 -5.55 10.09
CA THR A 72 -2.73 -6.42 10.69
C THR A 72 -3.91 -5.63 11.25
N ASP A 73 -3.73 -4.34 11.55
CA ASP A 73 -4.77 -3.44 12.02
C ASP A 73 -5.80 -3.15 10.91
N LYS A 74 -6.96 -3.82 11.00
CA LYS A 74 -8.08 -3.68 10.06
C LYS A 74 -8.76 -2.31 10.08
N SER A 75 -8.45 -1.44 11.06
CA SER A 75 -8.97 -0.06 11.08
C SER A 75 -8.26 0.84 10.07
N LEU A 76 -7.08 0.45 9.57
CA LEU A 76 -6.34 1.19 8.56
C LEU A 76 -6.81 0.77 7.16
N ARG A 77 -7.75 1.52 6.58
CA ARG A 77 -8.32 1.19 5.26
C ARG A 77 -7.52 1.73 4.11
N CYS A 78 -7.03 2.96 4.19
CA CYS A 78 -6.21 3.56 3.16
C CYS A 78 -5.35 4.72 3.67
N LEU A 79 -4.74 5.47 2.73
CA LEU A 79 -3.94 6.66 3.00
C LEU A 79 -4.66 7.71 3.86
N ARG A 80 -6.00 7.81 3.79
CA ARG A 80 -6.81 8.78 4.55
C ARG A 80 -6.90 8.48 6.04
N ASP A 81 -6.66 7.24 6.46
CA ASP A 81 -6.71 6.82 7.88
C ASP A 81 -5.38 7.06 8.61
N LEU A 82 -4.31 7.32 7.87
CA LEU A 82 -3.00 7.53 8.43
C LEU A 82 -2.91 8.85 9.20
N THR A 83 -2.36 8.75 10.40
CA THR A 83 -2.05 9.88 11.29
C THR A 83 -0.62 9.77 11.82
N ASN A 84 -0.16 10.76 12.59
CA ASN A 84 1.17 10.70 13.20
C ASN A 84 1.38 9.47 14.12
N LYS A 85 0.30 8.90 14.67
CA LYS A 85 0.35 7.66 15.49
C LYS A 85 0.86 6.46 14.69
N ASN A 86 0.69 6.48 13.36
CA ASN A 86 1.08 5.39 12.49
C ASN A 86 2.53 5.49 12.01
N ILE A 87 3.26 6.57 12.31
CA ILE A 87 4.64 6.78 11.82
C ILE A 87 5.57 5.62 12.21
N ASN A 88 5.51 5.16 13.46
CA ASN A 88 6.36 4.06 13.92
C ASN A 88 6.04 2.75 13.20
N LEU A 89 4.75 2.46 12.97
CA LEU A 89 4.31 1.31 12.19
C LEU A 89 4.87 1.38 10.75
N LEU A 90 4.75 2.53 10.08
CA LEU A 90 5.24 2.72 8.71
C LEU A 90 6.76 2.55 8.62
N LYS A 91 7.51 3.10 9.58
CA LYS A 91 8.98 2.93 9.66
C LYS A 91 9.38 1.47 9.91
N ASN A 92 8.67 0.78 10.81
CA ASN A 92 8.90 -0.64 11.10
C ASN A 92 8.61 -1.52 9.87
N ILE A 93 7.48 -1.32 9.21
CA ILE A 93 7.10 -2.03 7.98
C ILE A 93 8.16 -1.84 6.90
N LYS A 94 8.58 -0.59 6.67
CA LYS A 94 9.61 -0.27 5.67
C LYS A 94 10.89 -1.05 5.95
N MET A 95 11.42 -0.95 7.17
CA MET A 95 12.66 -1.61 7.58
C MET A 95 12.56 -3.13 7.48
N LYS A 96 11.51 -3.74 8.03
CA LYS A 96 11.30 -5.21 8.02
C LYS A 96 11.23 -5.73 6.58
N THR A 97 10.44 -5.06 5.73
CA THR A 97 10.24 -5.50 4.34
C THR A 97 11.52 -5.37 3.51
N ILE A 98 12.27 -4.27 3.63
CA ILE A 98 13.56 -4.12 2.95
C ILE A 98 14.54 -5.21 3.39
N ASN A 99 14.62 -5.51 4.69
CA ASN A 99 15.52 -6.57 5.18
C ASN A 99 15.17 -7.94 4.59
N ILE A 100 13.89 -8.28 4.50
CA ILE A 100 13.44 -9.54 3.87
C ILE A 100 13.76 -9.56 2.38
N ILE A 101 13.53 -8.45 1.69
CA ILE A 101 13.85 -8.31 0.26
C ILE A 101 15.35 -8.47 0.03
N HIS A 102 16.19 -7.83 0.84
CA HIS A 102 17.65 -7.95 0.77
C HIS A 102 18.09 -9.39 0.98
N LEU A 103 17.64 -10.03 2.07
CA LEU A 103 18.04 -11.41 2.40
C LEU A 103 17.61 -12.43 1.35
N LYS A 104 16.43 -12.26 0.74
CA LYS A 104 15.85 -13.26 -0.16
C LYS A 104 16.17 -13.02 -1.64
N TYR A 105 16.33 -11.75 -2.04
CA TYR A 105 16.45 -11.34 -3.43
C TYR A 105 17.69 -10.47 -3.73
N ASN A 106 18.51 -10.16 -2.72
CA ASN A 106 19.73 -9.36 -2.85
C ASN A 106 19.49 -7.99 -3.52
N LEU A 107 18.39 -7.33 -3.12
CA LEU A 107 18.06 -5.96 -3.51
C LEU A 107 18.05 -5.06 -2.27
N ASP A 108 18.61 -3.86 -2.42
CA ASP A 108 18.62 -2.83 -1.40
C ASP A 108 17.47 -1.82 -1.61
N GLU A 109 17.26 -0.93 -0.64
CA GLU A 109 16.24 0.13 -0.75
C GLU A 109 16.37 0.95 -2.04
N SER A 110 17.61 1.22 -2.50
CA SER A 110 17.89 1.97 -3.71
C SER A 110 17.41 1.29 -5.00
N ASN A 111 17.07 0.00 -4.93
CA ASN A 111 16.48 -0.76 -6.03
C ASN A 111 14.95 -0.78 -6.00
N LEU A 112 14.30 -0.08 -5.04
CA LEU A 112 12.87 -0.20 -4.80
C LEU A 112 12.11 1.12 -4.99
N LYS A 113 10.96 1.03 -5.68
CA LYS A 113 9.86 1.98 -5.58
C LYS A 113 9.02 1.55 -4.38
N ILE A 114 8.88 2.42 -3.37
CA ILE A 114 8.12 2.12 -2.15
C ILE A 114 7.00 3.14 -1.98
N TYR A 115 5.74 2.70 -2.11
CA TYR A 115 4.61 3.61 -2.20
C TYR A 115 3.28 2.99 -1.73
N ILE A 116 2.29 3.86 -1.51
CA ILE A 116 0.89 3.53 -1.19
C ILE A 116 0.01 4.06 -2.33
N HIS A 117 -0.97 3.29 -2.76
CA HIS A 117 -1.96 3.74 -3.76
C HIS A 117 -3.09 4.58 -3.14
N TYR A 118 -3.56 5.57 -3.91
CA TYR A 118 -4.83 6.25 -3.69
C TYR A 118 -5.51 6.57 -5.04
N GLU A 119 -6.70 6.05 -5.36
CA GLU A 119 -7.44 5.05 -4.58
C GLU A 119 -6.72 3.69 -4.61
N PRO A 120 -6.77 2.90 -3.52
CA PRO A 120 -6.23 1.55 -3.52
C PRO A 120 -7.16 0.61 -4.30
N SER A 121 -6.63 -0.52 -4.78
CA SER A 121 -7.44 -1.60 -5.37
C SER A 121 -8.31 -2.34 -4.34
N THR A 122 -7.98 -2.21 -3.06
CA THR A 122 -8.65 -2.84 -1.93
C THR A 122 -8.53 -1.93 -0.72
N TYR A 123 -9.62 -1.66 -0.03
CA TYR A 123 -9.72 -0.70 1.08
C TYR A 123 -9.30 -1.29 2.43
N HIS A 124 -8.09 -1.85 2.41
CA HIS A 124 -7.24 -2.15 3.55
C HIS A 124 -5.83 -1.68 3.22
N LEU A 125 -5.18 -0.93 4.12
CA LEU A 125 -3.89 -0.30 3.86
C LEU A 125 -2.87 -1.35 3.43
N HIS A 126 -2.14 -1.09 2.35
CA HIS A 126 -1.03 -1.92 1.92
C HIS A 126 0.04 -1.05 1.25
N ILE A 127 1.29 -1.44 1.45
CA ILE A 127 2.46 -0.74 0.93
C ILE A 127 3.10 -1.63 -0.13
N HIS A 128 3.34 -1.06 -1.31
CA HIS A 128 4.00 -1.75 -2.40
C HIS A 128 5.51 -1.55 -2.31
N PHE A 129 6.26 -2.63 -2.49
CA PHE A 129 7.70 -2.67 -2.67
C PHE A 129 7.96 -3.29 -4.04
N VAL A 130 8.41 -2.47 -4.98
CA VAL A 130 8.53 -2.85 -6.39
C VAL A 130 9.93 -2.58 -6.87
N ASN A 131 10.55 -3.53 -7.58
CA ASN A 131 11.85 -3.26 -8.21
C ASN A 131 11.75 -2.08 -9.19
N ILE A 132 12.72 -1.16 -9.17
CA ILE A 132 12.78 -0.03 -10.10
C ILE A 132 12.74 -0.47 -11.57
N ASN A 133 13.23 -1.67 -11.88
CA ASN A 133 13.23 -2.25 -13.22
C ASN A 133 11.84 -2.69 -13.69
N PHE A 134 10.86 -2.83 -12.78
CA PHE A 134 9.50 -3.18 -13.15
C PHE A 134 8.75 -1.95 -13.67
N VAL A 135 8.91 -1.67 -14.96
CA VAL A 135 8.33 -0.50 -15.63
C VAL A 135 6.82 -0.61 -15.82
N ASP A 136 6.30 -1.83 -16.03
CA ASP A 136 4.87 -2.09 -16.23
C ASP A 136 4.07 -2.14 -14.91
N ALA A 137 4.75 -1.98 -13.76
CA ALA A 137 4.06 -1.90 -12.48
C ALA A 137 3.27 -0.60 -12.40
N ASN A 138 2.01 -0.69 -11.93
CA ASN A 138 1.13 0.44 -11.66
C ASN A 138 1.73 1.33 -10.54
N SER A 139 2.65 2.22 -10.91
CA SER A 139 3.49 3.04 -10.03
C SER A 139 3.49 4.51 -10.46
N SER A 140 2.35 5.01 -10.93
CA SER A 140 2.25 6.33 -11.54
C SER A 140 1.98 7.44 -10.52
N VAL A 141 2.47 8.64 -10.83
CA VAL A 141 2.47 9.84 -9.96
C VAL A 141 1.08 10.28 -9.54
N GLU A 142 0.08 10.03 -10.37
CA GLU A 142 -1.27 10.52 -10.12
C GLU A 142 -2.00 9.74 -9.02
N TYR A 143 -1.54 8.54 -8.64
CA TYR A 143 -2.15 7.73 -7.56
C TYR A 143 -1.14 7.07 -6.62
N SER A 144 0.16 7.11 -6.90
CA SER A 144 1.20 6.50 -6.05
C SER A 144 1.84 7.53 -5.13
N HIS A 145 1.78 7.29 -3.83
CA HIS A 145 2.33 8.15 -2.80
C HIS A 145 3.57 7.50 -2.18
N GLU A 146 4.75 8.07 -2.44
CA GLU A 146 6.04 7.56 -1.96
C GLU A 146 6.09 7.54 -0.42
N LEU A 147 6.56 6.43 0.16
CA LEU A 147 6.40 6.16 1.59
C LEU A 147 7.16 7.13 2.50
N ASN A 148 8.38 7.56 2.14
CA ASN A 148 9.11 8.54 2.95
C ASN A 148 8.40 9.90 2.96
N SER A 149 7.83 10.30 1.83
CA SER A 149 7.01 11.50 1.69
C SER A 149 5.74 11.38 2.53
N VAL A 150 5.10 10.20 2.56
CA VAL A 150 3.96 9.93 3.45
C VAL A 150 4.33 10.10 4.91
N ILE A 151 5.43 9.50 5.34
CA ILE A 151 5.94 9.61 6.71
C ILE A 151 6.23 11.08 7.05
N PHE A 152 6.95 11.79 6.19
CA PHE A 152 7.29 13.20 6.37
C PHE A 152 6.05 14.09 6.47
N ASN A 153 5.05 13.88 5.62
CA ASN A 153 3.80 14.63 5.66
C ASN A 153 3.05 14.45 7.00
N LEU A 154 3.06 13.24 7.57
CA LEU A 154 2.46 12.95 8.87
C LEU A 154 3.26 13.54 10.05
N GLU A 155 4.57 13.70 9.89
CA GLU A 155 5.42 14.42 10.86
C GLU A 155 5.12 15.93 10.86
N LEU A 156 4.77 16.50 9.70
CA LEU A 156 4.37 17.91 9.58
C LEU A 156 2.96 18.16 10.14
N ASP A 157 2.01 17.28 9.83
CA ASP A 157 0.61 17.42 10.23
C ASP A 157 -0.05 16.05 10.39
N SER A 158 -0.53 15.76 11.61
CA SER A 158 -1.17 14.48 11.93
C SER A 158 -2.41 14.20 11.09
N ASP A 159 -3.10 15.22 10.57
CA ASP A 159 -4.30 15.07 9.74
C ASP A 159 -4.03 15.49 8.28
N TYR A 160 -2.75 15.50 7.85
CA TYR A 160 -2.35 15.92 6.50
C TYR A 160 -3.23 15.32 5.39
N TYR A 161 -3.41 14.00 5.43
CA TYR A 161 -4.17 13.26 4.43
C TYR A 161 -5.69 13.45 4.52
N LYS A 162 -6.21 14.04 5.60
CA LYS A 162 -7.61 14.48 5.67
C LYS A 162 -7.79 15.92 5.17
N LYS A 163 -6.72 16.70 5.08
CA LYS A 163 -6.75 18.12 4.69
C LYS A 163 -6.51 18.35 3.22
N ILE A 164 -5.65 17.55 2.59
CA ILE A 164 -5.30 17.73 1.17
C ILE A 164 -6.36 17.14 0.24
N LEU A 165 -6.42 17.67 -0.98
CA LEU A 165 -7.11 17.02 -2.09
C LEU A 165 -6.24 15.88 -2.63
N LEU A 166 -6.80 14.69 -2.73
CA LEU A 166 -6.15 13.56 -3.38
C LEU A 166 -6.73 13.36 -4.77
N ASN A 167 -5.95 12.75 -5.66
CA ASN A 167 -6.41 12.45 -7.00
C ASN A 167 -7.21 11.15 -6.99
N ARG A 168 -8.33 11.13 -7.71
CA ARG A 168 -9.16 9.95 -7.95
C ARG A 168 -9.33 9.77 -9.45
N ILE A 169 -9.05 8.58 -9.95
CA ILE A 169 -9.18 8.24 -11.38
C ILE A 169 -10.50 7.52 -11.60
N PHE A 170 -11.29 8.03 -12.53
CA PHE A 170 -12.47 7.34 -13.05
C PHE A 170 -12.11 6.63 -14.35
N ILE A 171 -12.28 5.30 -14.37
CA ILE A 171 -12.08 4.42 -15.54
C ILE A 171 -13.45 4.06 -16.14
#